data_AF-A0A359E146-F1
#
_entry.id   AF-A0A359E146-F1
#
_cell.length_a   1.000
_cell.length_b   1.000
_cell.length_c   1.000
_cell.angle_alpha   90.00
_cell.angle_beta   90.00
_cell.angle_gamma   90.00
#
_symmetry.space_group_name_H-M   'P 1'
#
loop_
_entity.id
_entity.type
_entity.pdbx_description
1 polymer ?
#
loop_
_entity_poly.entity_id
_entity_poly.type
_entity_poly.pdbx_seq_one_letter_code
_entity_poly.pdbx_strand_id
1 'polypeptide(L)'
;MKNFIFGLTILMAAVISIYDVKAQGEAMMDSVNIEEQTIPELSVQLIENLQAGESTEEIESILANISESELKEALDTEGKRKAFWLNVYNAYVQIILIENPDLFKDRDSIFGYNFFSSPQVTIAGKELSFDDIEHGIIRRSKNKLSGGYANKIFVGDFEKKFRWEKVDPRIHFALNCGAAACPFIAAYYPERVNEQLDISSKQYLEKTTDYYPEENRVVVNKLMSWFRADFGGKDGSVKMLKEYGIIPQDADPSVDFKEYDWTLELGNYKEI
;
A
#
# COMPACT_ATOMS: atom_id res chain seq x y z
N MET A 1 -40.51 51.12 -36.30
CA MET A 1 -40.18 50.69 -34.93
C MET A 1 -39.45 49.36 -35.07
N LYS A 2 -38.12 49.37 -35.24
CA LYS A 2 -37.06 49.31 -34.23
C LYS A 2 -37.11 48.04 -33.34
N ASN A 3 -36.03 47.28 -33.49
CA ASN A 3 -35.36 46.37 -32.53
C ASN A 3 -35.96 44.96 -32.37
N PHE A 4 -35.21 43.95 -32.80
CA PHE A 4 -34.74 42.80 -31.98
C PHE A 4 -33.97 41.82 -32.88
N ILE A 5 -32.72 42.14 -33.24
CA ILE A 5 -31.74 41.18 -33.77
C ILE A 5 -30.44 41.46 -33.03
N PHE A 6 -30.33 40.98 -31.79
CA PHE A 6 -29.07 40.88 -31.04
C PHE A 6 -29.33 39.88 -29.92
N GLY A 7 -29.02 38.61 -30.14
CA GLY A 7 -29.29 37.58 -29.13
C GLY A 7 -28.72 36.20 -29.43
N LEU A 8 -28.43 35.86 -30.69
CA LEU A 8 -27.97 34.50 -31.02
C LEU A 8 -26.45 34.37 -31.20
N THR A 9 -25.71 35.46 -31.43
CA THR A 9 -24.26 35.38 -31.71
C THR A 9 -23.39 35.32 -30.45
N ILE A 10 -23.88 35.77 -29.30
CA ILE A 10 -23.08 35.82 -28.06
C ILE A 10 -23.05 34.46 -27.35
N LEU A 11 -24.13 33.65 -27.45
CA LEU A 11 -24.15 32.32 -26.82
C LEU A 11 -23.20 31.34 -27.52
N MET A 12 -23.08 31.37 -28.84
CA MET A 12 -22.24 30.43 -29.57
C MET A 12 -20.74 30.71 -29.33
N ALA A 13 -20.34 31.99 -29.22
CA ALA A 13 -18.97 32.36 -28.88
C ALA A 13 -18.60 32.03 -27.42
N ALA A 14 -19.54 32.17 -26.47
CA ALA A 14 -19.32 31.79 -25.08
C ALA A 14 -19.20 30.26 -24.93
N VAL A 15 -19.99 29.48 -25.67
CA VAL A 15 -19.89 28.01 -25.66
C VAL A 15 -18.58 27.56 -26.31
N ILE A 16 -18.17 28.12 -27.45
CA ILE A 16 -16.87 27.81 -28.07
C ILE A 16 -15.71 28.19 -27.13
N SER A 17 -15.77 29.35 -26.46
CA SER A 17 -14.75 29.75 -25.49
C SER A 17 -14.69 28.83 -24.26
N ILE A 18 -15.81 28.27 -23.81
CA ILE A 18 -15.82 27.31 -22.68
C ILE A 18 -15.30 25.95 -23.14
N TYR A 19 -15.61 25.51 -24.37
CA TYR A 19 -15.03 24.29 -24.94
C TYR A 19 -13.53 24.44 -25.22
N ASP A 20 -13.07 25.58 -25.71
CA ASP A 20 -11.64 25.84 -25.91
C ASP A 20 -10.89 25.99 -24.57
N VAL A 21 -11.50 26.60 -23.54
CA VAL A 21 -10.90 26.68 -22.19
C VAL A 21 -10.92 25.32 -21.50
N LYS A 22 -11.95 24.49 -21.73
CA LYS A 22 -12.01 23.12 -21.19
C LYS A 22 -11.06 22.18 -21.93
N ALA A 23 -10.94 22.31 -23.25
CA ALA A 23 -9.96 21.59 -24.05
C ALA A 23 -8.52 22.05 -23.79
N GLN A 24 -8.29 23.33 -23.48
CA GLN A 24 -7.00 23.84 -23.01
C GLN A 24 -6.71 23.48 -21.54
N GLY A 25 -7.76 23.28 -20.72
CA GLY A 25 -7.63 22.76 -19.35
C GLY A 25 -7.38 21.26 -19.29
N GLU A 26 -7.95 20.48 -20.23
CA GLU A 26 -7.68 19.05 -20.41
C GLU A 26 -6.35 18.80 -21.15
N ALA A 27 -5.85 19.75 -21.95
CA ALA A 27 -4.55 19.67 -22.63
C ALA A 27 -3.38 20.30 -21.83
N MET A 28 -3.58 20.60 -20.55
CA MET A 28 -2.57 21.13 -19.61
C MET A 28 -2.51 20.30 -18.33
N MET A 29 -2.79 19.01 -18.43
CA MET A 29 -2.22 18.04 -17.49
C MET A 29 -0.93 17.60 -18.13
N ASP A 30 0.21 18.01 -17.56
CA ASP A 30 1.53 17.53 -17.98
C ASP A 30 1.41 16.02 -18.16
N SER A 31 1.57 15.54 -19.40
CA SER A 31 1.79 14.12 -19.63
C SER A 31 3.06 13.80 -18.84
N VAL A 32 2.90 13.20 -17.66
CA VAL A 32 4.00 12.83 -16.79
C VAL A 32 4.98 12.03 -17.65
N ASN A 33 6.19 12.56 -17.85
CA ASN A 33 7.17 11.94 -18.71
C ASN A 33 7.75 10.72 -17.99
N ILE A 34 7.12 9.56 -18.18
CA ILE A 34 7.51 8.27 -17.62
C ILE A 34 8.99 7.95 -17.93
N GLU A 35 9.53 8.44 -19.06
CA GLU A 35 10.92 8.20 -19.47
C GLU A 35 11.97 8.91 -18.58
N GLU A 36 11.59 9.93 -17.81
CA GLU A 36 12.50 10.68 -16.93
C GLU A 36 12.42 10.23 -15.46
N GLN A 37 11.42 9.41 -15.09
CA GLN A 37 11.21 8.98 -13.72
C GLN A 37 12.13 7.83 -13.32
N THR A 38 12.63 7.86 -12.09
CA THR A 38 13.36 6.75 -11.50
C THR A 38 12.41 5.61 -11.10
N ILE A 39 12.94 4.40 -10.93
CA ILE A 39 12.12 3.21 -10.56
C ILE A 39 11.32 3.39 -9.25
N PRO A 40 11.87 4.00 -8.18
CA PRO A 40 11.07 4.31 -7.01
C PRO A 40 9.95 5.33 -7.29
N GLU A 41 10.18 6.33 -8.13
CA GLU A 41 9.15 7.31 -8.53
C GLU A 41 8.06 6.65 -9.37
N LEU A 42 8.40 5.74 -10.29
CA LEU A 42 7.43 4.93 -11.02
C LEU A 42 6.54 4.11 -10.08
N SER A 43 7.10 3.57 -8.99
CA SER A 43 6.29 2.86 -7.98
C SER A 43 5.30 3.79 -7.27
N VAL A 44 5.67 5.04 -7.03
CA VAL A 44 4.76 6.06 -6.47
C VAL A 44 3.65 6.36 -7.49
N GLN A 45 4.03 6.58 -8.75
CA GLN A 45 3.13 6.90 -9.84
C GLN A 45 2.08 5.79 -10.06
N LEU A 46 2.42 4.51 -9.81
CA LEU A 46 1.43 3.43 -9.84
C LEU A 46 0.24 3.68 -8.91
N ILE A 47 0.50 4.10 -7.67
CA ILE A 47 -0.58 4.39 -6.71
C ILE A 47 -1.34 5.65 -7.12
N GLU A 48 -0.64 6.69 -7.57
CA GLU A 48 -1.24 7.94 -8.02
C GLU A 48 -2.16 7.72 -9.23
N ASN A 49 -1.73 6.93 -10.22
CA ASN A 49 -2.54 6.56 -11.38
C ASN A 49 -3.79 5.81 -10.95
N LEU A 50 -3.67 4.83 -10.05
CA LEU A 50 -4.83 4.10 -9.51
C LEU A 50 -5.81 5.01 -8.77
N GLN A 51 -5.31 6.01 -8.03
CA GLN A 51 -6.13 6.99 -7.33
C GLN A 51 -6.84 7.94 -8.32
N ALA A 52 -6.18 8.29 -9.43
CA ALA A 52 -6.72 9.13 -10.49
C ALA A 52 -7.63 8.38 -11.48
N GLY A 53 -7.62 7.04 -11.46
CA GLY A 53 -8.30 6.22 -12.46
C GLY A 53 -7.60 6.19 -13.82
N GLU A 54 -6.29 6.43 -13.83
CA GLU A 54 -5.41 6.40 -14.99
C GLU A 54 -4.78 5.02 -15.19
N SER A 55 -4.23 4.77 -16.39
CA SER A 55 -3.62 3.48 -16.72
C SER A 55 -2.32 3.24 -15.96
N THR A 56 -2.11 2.01 -15.53
CA THR A 56 -0.86 1.52 -14.90
C THR A 56 -0.02 0.65 -15.83
N GLU A 57 -0.55 0.25 -16.99
CA GLU A 57 0.02 -0.81 -17.83
C GLU A 57 1.45 -0.55 -18.28
N GLU A 58 1.78 0.70 -18.63
CA GLU A 58 3.12 1.08 -19.06
C GLU A 58 4.14 0.92 -17.92
N ILE A 59 3.78 1.36 -16.70
CA ILE A 59 4.64 1.24 -15.53
C ILE A 59 4.82 -0.24 -15.17
N GLU A 60 3.74 -1.02 -15.18
CA GLU A 60 3.80 -2.47 -14.94
C GLU A 60 4.73 -3.17 -15.95
N SER A 61 4.67 -2.78 -17.23
CA SER A 61 5.56 -3.28 -18.27
C SER A 61 7.02 -2.93 -18.00
N ILE A 62 7.32 -1.68 -17.60
CA ILE A 62 8.68 -1.25 -17.24
C ILE A 62 9.20 -2.06 -16.04
N LEU A 63 8.42 -2.15 -14.97
CA LEU A 63 8.79 -2.87 -13.75
C LEU A 63 8.97 -4.38 -14.00
N ALA A 64 8.19 -4.96 -14.91
CA ALA A 64 8.32 -6.36 -15.28
C ALA A 64 9.61 -6.63 -16.09
N ASN A 65 10.08 -5.68 -16.91
CA ASN A 65 11.16 -5.90 -17.87
C ASN A 65 12.52 -5.31 -17.49
N ILE A 66 12.60 -4.44 -16.47
CA ILE A 66 13.88 -3.92 -15.97
C ILE A 66 14.82 -5.06 -15.54
N SER A 67 16.14 -4.90 -15.71
CA SER A 67 17.08 -5.92 -15.22
C SER A 67 17.18 -5.92 -13.69
N GLU A 68 17.49 -7.08 -13.09
CA GLU A 68 17.75 -7.16 -11.64
C GLU A 68 18.90 -6.23 -11.19
N SER A 69 19.88 -5.95 -12.07
CA SER A 69 20.97 -5.02 -11.78
C SER A 69 20.48 -3.59 -11.68
N GLU A 70 19.71 -3.13 -12.66
CA GLU A 70 19.15 -1.77 -12.68
C GLU A 70 18.19 -1.57 -11.51
N LEU A 71 17.34 -2.56 -11.21
CA LEU A 71 16.46 -2.51 -10.03
C LEU A 71 17.28 -2.39 -8.74
N LYS A 72 18.38 -3.15 -8.61
CA LYS A 72 19.23 -3.09 -7.42
C LYS A 72 19.92 -1.72 -7.28
N GLU A 73 20.41 -1.15 -8.38
CA GLU A 73 21.01 0.18 -8.40
C GLU A 73 19.98 1.26 -8.07
N ALA A 74 18.74 1.12 -8.53
CA ALA A 74 17.66 2.04 -8.22
C ALA A 74 17.17 1.94 -6.76
N LEU A 75 17.32 0.78 -6.11
CA LEU A 75 16.93 0.53 -4.71
C LEU A 75 18.13 0.53 -3.74
N ASP A 76 19.07 1.44 -3.97
CA ASP A 76 20.34 1.57 -3.25
C ASP A 76 20.22 2.03 -1.79
N THR A 77 19.13 2.73 -1.43
CA THR A 77 18.84 3.16 -0.05
C THR A 77 17.70 2.39 0.60
N GLU A 78 17.67 2.36 1.94
CA GLU A 78 16.55 1.77 2.69
C GLU A 78 15.23 2.48 2.35
N GLY A 79 15.25 3.80 2.20
CA GLY A 79 14.07 4.61 1.85
C GLY A 79 13.47 4.20 0.51
N LYS A 80 14.28 4.15 -0.55
CA LYS A 80 13.86 3.72 -1.90
C LYS A 80 13.32 2.29 -1.89
N ARG A 81 14.01 1.36 -1.22
CA ARG A 81 13.58 -0.03 -1.12
C ARG A 81 12.25 -0.18 -0.37
N LYS A 82 12.05 0.54 0.72
CA LYS A 82 10.79 0.52 1.48
C LYS A 82 9.63 1.08 0.65
N ALA A 83 9.80 2.28 0.12
CA ALA A 83 8.82 2.95 -0.73
C ALA A 83 8.39 2.05 -1.89
N PHE A 84 9.37 1.54 -2.65
CA PHE A 84 9.12 0.67 -3.79
C PHE A 84 8.25 -0.55 -3.45
N TRP A 85 8.64 -1.34 -2.44
CA TRP A 85 7.91 -2.57 -2.13
C TRP A 85 6.55 -2.34 -1.48
N LEU A 86 6.38 -1.26 -0.70
CA LEU A 86 5.06 -0.87 -0.17
C LEU A 86 4.12 -0.48 -1.31
N ASN A 87 4.59 0.36 -2.23
CA ASN A 87 3.79 0.80 -3.37
C ASN A 87 3.45 -0.35 -4.31
N VAL A 88 4.43 -1.19 -4.67
CA VAL A 88 4.22 -2.37 -5.53
C VAL A 88 3.18 -3.31 -4.91
N TYR A 89 3.30 -3.65 -3.62
CA TYR A 89 2.31 -4.51 -2.98
C TYR A 89 0.91 -3.89 -3.06
N ASN A 90 0.77 -2.65 -2.60
CA ASN A 90 -0.53 -1.99 -2.51
C ASN A 90 -1.17 -1.77 -3.89
N ALA A 91 -0.38 -1.36 -4.88
CA ALA A 91 -0.87 -1.10 -6.24
C ALA A 91 -1.36 -2.39 -6.90
N TYR A 92 -0.53 -3.45 -6.91
CA TYR A 92 -0.89 -4.70 -7.58
C TYR A 92 -2.09 -5.41 -6.93
N VAL A 93 -2.27 -5.31 -5.62
CA VAL A 93 -3.51 -5.80 -4.97
C VAL A 93 -4.73 -5.10 -5.58
N GLN A 94 -4.68 -3.78 -5.75
CA GLN A 94 -5.79 -3.03 -6.35
C GLN A 94 -5.97 -3.36 -7.83
N ILE A 95 -4.91 -3.33 -8.64
CA ILE A 95 -4.95 -3.65 -10.08
C ILE A 95 -5.67 -4.99 -10.30
N ILE A 96 -5.20 -6.04 -9.63
CA ILE A 96 -5.70 -7.39 -9.85
C ILE A 96 -7.14 -7.55 -9.32
N LEU A 97 -7.47 -6.97 -8.16
CA LEU A 97 -8.81 -7.13 -7.57
C LEU A 97 -9.87 -6.19 -8.18
N ILE A 98 -9.48 -5.07 -8.78
CA ILE A 98 -10.37 -4.21 -9.57
C ILE A 98 -10.81 -4.98 -10.82
N GLU A 99 -9.86 -5.64 -11.50
CA GLU A 99 -10.15 -6.45 -12.69
C GLU A 99 -10.89 -7.75 -12.36
N ASN A 100 -10.45 -8.44 -11.30
CA ASN A 100 -10.90 -9.79 -10.96
C ASN A 100 -11.24 -9.92 -9.46
N PRO A 101 -12.31 -9.28 -8.97
CA PRO A 101 -12.65 -9.24 -7.54
C PRO A 101 -12.94 -10.62 -6.94
N ASP A 102 -13.39 -11.57 -7.76
CA ASP A 102 -13.70 -12.94 -7.32
C ASP A 102 -12.47 -13.70 -6.81
N LEU A 103 -11.25 -13.32 -7.23
CA LEU A 103 -10.01 -13.93 -6.73
C LEU A 103 -9.87 -13.78 -5.21
N PHE A 104 -10.43 -12.72 -4.63
CA PHE A 104 -10.38 -12.50 -3.19
C PHE A 104 -11.17 -13.55 -2.38
N LYS A 105 -12.13 -14.24 -3.01
CA LYS A 105 -12.93 -15.28 -2.34
C LYS A 105 -12.08 -16.51 -1.98
N ASP A 106 -11.01 -16.76 -2.72
CA ASP A 106 -10.14 -17.94 -2.54
C ASP A 106 -9.06 -17.74 -1.47
N ARG A 107 -9.04 -16.58 -0.77
CA ARG A 107 -8.02 -16.23 0.23
C ARG A 107 -7.80 -17.27 1.32
N ASP A 108 -8.86 -18.01 1.69
CA ASP A 108 -8.85 -19.01 2.76
C ASP A 108 -8.56 -20.43 2.23
N SER A 109 -8.25 -20.58 0.93
CA SER A 109 -7.94 -21.89 0.36
C SER A 109 -6.64 -22.43 0.95
N ILE A 110 -6.76 -23.57 1.63
CA ILE A 110 -5.67 -24.33 2.26
C ILE A 110 -5.12 -25.40 1.30
N PHE A 111 -5.90 -25.80 0.29
CA PHE A 111 -5.53 -26.79 -0.72
C PHE A 111 -5.33 -26.10 -2.07
N GLY A 112 -4.08 -25.78 -2.40
CA GLY A 112 -3.71 -25.08 -3.63
C GLY A 112 -3.18 -23.67 -3.37
N TYR A 113 -2.64 -23.04 -4.42
CA TYR A 113 -2.29 -21.62 -4.39
C TYR A 113 -3.59 -20.79 -4.27
N ASN A 114 -3.59 -19.77 -3.40
CA ASN A 114 -4.65 -18.78 -3.27
C ASN A 114 -4.22 -17.43 -3.85
N PHE A 115 -5.09 -16.42 -3.81
CA PHE A 115 -4.78 -15.06 -4.29
C PHE A 115 -3.43 -14.52 -3.77
N PHE A 116 -3.14 -14.72 -2.49
CA PHE A 116 -1.92 -14.20 -1.86
C PHE A 116 -0.66 -15.03 -2.14
N SER A 117 -0.79 -16.32 -2.42
CA SER A 117 0.35 -17.25 -2.59
C SER A 117 0.63 -17.63 -4.04
N SER A 118 -0.29 -17.33 -4.97
CA SER A 118 -0.07 -17.51 -6.41
C SER A 118 0.87 -16.42 -6.93
N PRO A 119 1.84 -16.74 -7.81
CA PRO A 119 2.60 -15.71 -8.51
C PRO A 119 1.69 -14.89 -9.41
N GLN A 120 1.65 -13.58 -9.21
CA GLN A 120 0.77 -12.66 -9.94
C GLN A 120 1.45 -11.32 -10.27
N VAL A 121 2.58 -11.03 -9.63
CA VAL A 121 3.34 -9.78 -9.82
C VAL A 121 4.68 -10.13 -10.46
N THR A 122 5.03 -9.49 -11.58
CA THR A 122 6.34 -9.67 -12.21
C THR A 122 7.20 -8.43 -12.00
N ILE A 123 8.33 -8.57 -11.32
CA ILE A 123 9.29 -7.48 -11.09
C ILE A 123 10.68 -7.94 -11.53
N ALA A 124 11.31 -7.20 -12.43
CA ALA A 124 12.61 -7.52 -13.01
C ALA A 124 12.73 -8.96 -13.55
N GLY A 125 11.71 -9.41 -14.29
CA GLY A 125 11.60 -10.76 -14.85
C GLY A 125 11.31 -11.86 -13.82
N LYS A 126 11.15 -11.51 -12.53
CA LYS A 126 10.84 -12.46 -11.47
C LYS A 126 9.35 -12.44 -11.16
N GLU A 127 8.69 -13.59 -11.34
CA GLU A 127 7.33 -13.81 -10.84
C GLU A 127 7.33 -13.94 -9.31
N LEU A 128 6.46 -13.18 -8.66
CA LEU A 128 6.31 -13.04 -7.22
C LEU A 128 4.83 -13.17 -6.83
N SER A 129 4.58 -13.82 -5.71
CA SER A 129 3.30 -13.76 -5.01
C SER A 129 3.27 -12.59 -4.01
N PHE A 130 2.09 -12.22 -3.51
CA PHE A 130 1.98 -11.25 -2.41
C PHE A 130 2.64 -11.77 -1.13
N ASP A 131 2.60 -13.08 -0.87
CA ASP A 131 3.31 -13.72 0.22
C ASP A 131 4.84 -13.61 0.05
N ASP A 132 5.37 -13.66 -1.18
CA ASP A 132 6.80 -13.44 -1.43
C ASP A 132 7.22 -12.00 -1.15
N ILE A 133 6.41 -11.03 -1.56
CA ILE A 133 6.67 -9.61 -1.31
C ILE A 133 6.55 -9.31 0.19
N GLU A 134 5.44 -9.67 0.82
CA GLU A 134 5.21 -9.36 2.24
C GLU A 134 6.16 -10.15 3.14
N HIS A 135 6.18 -11.48 3.04
CA HIS A 135 6.91 -12.31 4.00
C HIS A 135 8.38 -12.53 3.61
N GLY A 136 8.66 -12.62 2.31
CA GLY A 136 10.02 -12.77 1.80
C GLY A 136 10.80 -11.46 1.83
N ILE A 137 10.27 -10.43 1.19
CA ILE A 137 10.99 -9.17 0.98
C ILE A 137 10.83 -8.22 2.16
N ILE A 138 9.61 -7.78 2.46
CA ILE A 138 9.33 -6.74 3.47
C ILE A 138 9.61 -7.24 4.88
N ARG A 139 9.08 -8.43 5.23
CA ARG A 139 9.31 -9.05 6.54
C ARG A 139 10.59 -9.86 6.60
N ARG A 140 11.48 -9.74 5.62
CA ARG A 140 12.83 -10.32 5.67
C ARG A 140 12.86 -11.84 5.89
N SER A 141 12.33 -12.58 4.93
CA SER A 141 12.36 -14.04 4.91
C SER A 141 11.63 -14.69 6.08
N LYS A 142 10.54 -14.09 6.58
CA LYS A 142 9.76 -14.66 7.68
C LYS A 142 8.95 -15.85 7.19
N ASN A 143 8.85 -16.88 8.03
CA ASN A 143 7.98 -18.00 7.77
C ASN A 143 6.57 -17.67 8.26
N LYS A 144 5.61 -17.52 7.33
CA LYS A 144 4.19 -17.28 7.59
C LYS A 144 3.60 -18.28 8.59
N LEU A 145 3.92 -19.57 8.44
CA LEU A 145 3.41 -20.65 9.27
C LEU A 145 3.92 -20.59 10.72
N SER A 146 5.00 -19.84 10.97
CA SER A 146 5.54 -19.61 12.30
C SER A 146 4.96 -18.38 12.99
N GLY A 147 4.00 -17.67 12.38
CA GLY A 147 3.49 -16.39 12.93
C GLY A 147 4.58 -15.32 13.08
N GLY A 148 5.69 -15.43 12.32
CA GLY A 148 6.85 -14.56 12.39
C GLY A 148 7.95 -14.95 13.39
N TYR A 149 7.79 -16.04 14.16
CA TYR A 149 8.79 -16.45 15.15
C TYR A 149 10.04 -17.10 14.54
N ALA A 150 9.95 -17.63 13.31
CA ALA A 150 11.07 -18.23 12.59
C ALA A 150 11.24 -17.62 11.20
N ASN A 151 12.47 -17.66 10.70
CA ASN A 151 12.78 -17.31 9.31
C ASN A 151 12.71 -18.56 8.42
N LYS A 152 12.52 -18.38 7.11
CA LYS A 152 12.66 -19.42 6.10
C LYS A 152 14.07 -20.01 6.16
N ILE A 153 14.16 -21.34 6.03
CA ILE A 153 15.45 -22.07 6.06
C ILE A 153 16.17 -21.94 4.71
N PHE A 154 15.42 -22.00 3.61
CA PHE A 154 15.93 -21.83 2.25
C PHE A 154 15.40 -20.53 1.67
N VAL A 155 16.31 -19.65 1.27
CA VAL A 155 15.98 -18.33 0.72
C VAL A 155 16.67 -18.19 -0.64
N GLY A 156 15.91 -17.84 -1.67
CA GLY A 156 16.42 -17.59 -3.02
C GLY A 156 17.21 -16.29 -3.11
N ASP A 157 18.02 -16.15 -4.16
CA ASP A 157 18.95 -15.02 -4.27
C ASP A 157 18.26 -13.68 -4.55
N PHE A 158 17.16 -13.69 -5.30
CA PHE A 158 16.30 -12.50 -5.49
C PHE A 158 15.81 -11.96 -4.13
N GLU A 159 15.23 -12.82 -3.29
CA GLU A 159 14.75 -12.44 -1.96
C GLU A 159 15.89 -11.92 -1.08
N LYS A 160 17.06 -12.59 -1.06
CA LYS A 160 18.22 -12.10 -0.30
C LYS A 160 18.69 -10.71 -0.74
N LYS A 161 18.62 -10.43 -2.04
CA LYS A 161 19.10 -9.19 -2.66
C LYS A 161 18.18 -8.01 -2.37
N PHE A 162 16.86 -8.24 -2.38
CA PHE A 162 15.86 -7.17 -2.31
C PHE A 162 15.12 -7.05 -0.98
N ARG A 163 15.25 -8.02 -0.07
CA ARG A 163 14.61 -7.94 1.25
C ARG A 163 15.09 -6.73 2.06
N TRP A 164 14.25 -6.33 3.01
CA TRP A 164 14.60 -5.30 3.97
C TRP A 164 15.65 -5.79 4.95
N GLU A 165 16.46 -4.88 5.48
CA GLU A 165 17.54 -5.23 6.41
C GLU A 165 17.01 -5.71 7.76
N LYS A 166 15.89 -5.13 8.20
CA LYS A 166 15.20 -5.42 9.46
C LYS A 166 13.70 -5.43 9.23
N VAL A 167 12.99 -6.21 10.04
CA VAL A 167 11.53 -6.15 10.11
C VAL A 167 11.14 -4.84 10.78
N ASP A 168 10.19 -4.15 10.19
CA ASP A 168 9.61 -2.90 10.69
C ASP A 168 8.12 -3.15 10.99
N PRO A 169 7.68 -3.15 12.26
CA PRO A 169 6.29 -3.51 12.60
C PRO A 169 5.24 -2.57 12.01
N ARG A 170 5.64 -1.34 11.63
CA ARG A 170 4.74 -0.34 11.03
C ARG A 170 4.16 -0.78 9.68
N ILE A 171 4.80 -1.75 9.01
CA ILE A 171 4.32 -2.27 7.72
C ILE A 171 2.92 -2.88 7.80
N HIS A 172 2.56 -3.44 8.96
CA HIS A 172 1.24 -4.02 9.19
C HIS A 172 0.13 -2.98 9.19
N PHE A 173 0.49 -1.70 9.27
CA PHE A 173 -0.43 -0.57 9.19
C PHE A 173 -0.28 0.21 7.87
N ALA A 174 0.47 -0.34 6.91
CA ALA A 174 0.79 0.28 5.64
C ALA A 174 0.45 -0.58 4.41
N LEU A 175 0.35 -1.90 4.59
CA LEU A 175 -0.05 -2.83 3.53
C LEU A 175 -1.56 -3.04 3.52
N ASN A 176 -2.18 -2.81 2.37
CA ASN A 176 -3.60 -3.05 2.14
C ASN A 176 -3.78 -4.32 1.28
N CYS A 177 -4.48 -5.28 1.87
CA CYS A 177 -4.75 -6.60 1.35
C CYS A 177 -6.07 -6.73 0.56
N GLY A 178 -6.85 -5.65 0.44
CA GLY A 178 -8.18 -5.63 -0.16
C GLY A 178 -9.34 -5.94 0.79
N ALA A 179 -9.10 -6.19 2.08
CA ALA A 179 -10.16 -6.37 3.08
C ALA A 179 -10.61 -5.03 3.70
N ALA A 180 -11.86 -4.95 4.14
CA ALA A 180 -12.46 -3.79 4.80
C ALA A 180 -11.73 -3.37 6.09
N ALA A 181 -11.17 -4.34 6.82
CA ALA A 181 -10.35 -4.07 8.00
C ALA A 181 -8.89 -3.70 7.68
N CYS A 182 -8.44 -3.71 6.41
CA CYS A 182 -7.06 -3.35 6.06
C CYS A 182 -6.80 -1.84 6.28
N PRO A 183 -5.53 -1.43 6.47
CA PRO A 183 -5.13 -0.01 6.51
C PRO A 183 -5.46 0.77 5.24
N PHE A 184 -5.35 2.10 5.29
CA PHE A 184 -5.50 2.96 4.11
C PHE A 184 -4.40 2.69 3.07
N ILE A 185 -4.72 2.93 1.80
CA ILE A 185 -3.77 2.87 0.69
C ILE A 185 -3.15 4.25 0.53
N ALA A 186 -1.82 4.32 0.42
CA ALA A 186 -1.11 5.58 0.25
C ALA A 186 0.11 5.38 -0.67
N ALA A 187 0.51 6.46 -1.33
CA ALA A 187 1.76 6.52 -2.06
C ALA A 187 2.92 6.82 -1.09
N TYR A 188 3.91 5.93 -1.03
CA TYR A 188 5.08 6.07 -0.17
C TYR A 188 6.27 6.61 -0.97
N TYR A 189 6.76 7.79 -0.61
CA TYR A 189 7.89 8.43 -1.29
C TYR A 189 9.22 8.04 -0.63
N PRO A 190 10.29 7.76 -1.39
CA PRO A 190 11.57 7.31 -0.84
C PRO A 190 12.13 8.15 0.30
N GLU A 191 12.03 9.48 0.18
CA GLU A 191 12.57 10.43 1.16
C GLU A 191 11.70 10.58 2.40
N ARG A 192 10.41 10.24 2.32
CA ARG A 192 9.41 10.43 3.39
C ARG A 192 8.85 9.13 3.95
N VAL A 193 9.21 7.98 3.40
CA VAL A 193 8.59 6.68 3.75
C VAL A 193 8.58 6.39 5.25
N ASN A 194 9.62 6.78 6.01
CA ASN A 194 9.62 6.57 7.46
C ASN A 194 8.62 7.46 8.20
N GLU A 195 8.49 8.73 7.79
CA GLU A 195 7.47 9.66 8.31
C GLU A 195 6.07 9.15 7.96
N GLN A 196 5.86 8.74 6.71
CA GLN A 196 4.58 8.23 6.24
C GLN A 196 4.19 6.92 6.94
N LEU A 197 5.14 6.03 7.22
CA LEU A 197 4.89 4.84 8.04
C LEU A 197 4.46 5.20 9.47
N ASP A 198 5.02 6.25 10.07
CA ASP A 198 4.58 6.72 11.39
C ASP A 198 3.17 7.33 11.34
N ILE A 199 2.86 8.11 10.30
CA ILE A 199 1.52 8.69 10.08
C ILE A 199 0.47 7.59 9.91
N SER A 200 0.71 6.63 9.01
CA SER A 200 -0.17 5.48 8.78
C SER A 200 -0.37 4.67 10.05
N SER A 201 0.71 4.39 10.78
CA SER A 201 0.65 3.65 12.04
C SER A 201 -0.20 4.35 13.08
N LYS A 202 0.04 5.65 13.31
CA LYS A 202 -0.72 6.44 14.27
C LYS A 202 -2.20 6.44 13.93
N GLN A 203 -2.54 6.81 12.69
CA GLN A 203 -3.93 6.92 12.27
C GLN A 203 -4.68 5.59 12.33
N TYR A 204 -4.02 4.49 11.93
CA TYR A 204 -4.64 3.18 11.98
C TYR A 204 -4.82 2.70 13.43
N LEU A 205 -3.83 2.91 14.29
CA LEU A 205 -3.94 2.59 15.71
C LEU A 205 -5.05 3.41 16.40
N GLU A 206 -5.14 4.72 16.15
CA GLU A 206 -6.20 5.60 16.66
C GLU A 206 -7.58 5.12 16.21
N LYS A 207 -7.73 4.71 14.95
CA LYS A 207 -8.99 4.20 14.41
C LYS A 207 -9.38 2.83 14.97
N THR A 208 -8.41 1.98 15.27
CA THR A 208 -8.65 0.54 15.51
C THR A 208 -8.42 0.09 16.95
N THR A 209 -7.99 0.96 17.85
CA THR A 209 -7.73 0.63 19.25
C THR A 209 -8.80 1.20 20.19
N ASP A 210 -9.37 0.34 21.03
CA ASP A 210 -10.24 0.77 22.11
C ASP A 210 -9.53 0.55 23.44
N TYR A 211 -9.34 1.63 24.22
CA TYR A 211 -8.70 1.56 25.54
C TYR A 211 -9.73 1.71 26.65
N TYR A 212 -9.76 0.74 27.57
CA TYR A 212 -10.66 0.66 28.71
C TYR A 212 -9.85 0.80 30.02
N PRO A 213 -9.61 2.03 30.52
CA PRO A 213 -8.74 2.25 31.67
C PRO A 213 -9.26 1.59 32.95
N GLU A 214 -10.57 1.62 33.19
CA GLU A 214 -11.22 1.03 34.38
C GLU A 214 -11.06 -0.50 34.46
N GLU A 215 -10.87 -1.15 33.31
CA GLU A 215 -10.68 -2.61 33.21
C GLU A 215 -9.20 -2.99 33.10
N ASN A 216 -8.29 -2.00 33.06
CA ASN A 216 -6.90 -2.17 32.66
C ASN A 216 -6.76 -3.06 31.40
N ARG A 217 -7.52 -2.71 30.36
CA ARG A 217 -7.68 -3.53 29.15
C ARG A 217 -7.62 -2.68 27.90
N VAL A 218 -7.01 -3.22 26.85
CA VAL A 218 -6.97 -2.62 25.52
C VAL A 218 -7.36 -3.66 24.47
N VAL A 219 -8.21 -3.26 23.53
CA VAL A 219 -8.65 -4.10 22.42
C VAL A 219 -8.06 -3.53 21.13
N VAL A 220 -7.12 -4.24 20.53
CA VAL A 220 -6.37 -3.80 19.33
C VAL A 220 -6.80 -4.56 18.07
N ASN A 221 -6.39 -4.09 16.90
CA ASN A 221 -6.66 -4.77 15.63
C ASN A 221 -6.08 -6.20 15.55
N LYS A 222 -6.68 -7.05 14.70
CA LYS A 222 -6.28 -8.46 14.53
C LYS A 222 -4.86 -8.62 13.98
N LEU A 223 -4.33 -7.63 13.24
CA LEU A 223 -2.98 -7.71 12.65
C LEU A 223 -1.91 -7.84 13.74
N MET A 224 -2.09 -7.16 14.88
CA MET A 224 -1.22 -7.32 16.06
C MET A 224 -1.29 -8.71 16.70
N SER A 225 -2.33 -9.50 16.41
CA SER A 225 -2.40 -10.92 16.80
C SER A 225 -1.67 -11.82 15.81
N TRP A 226 -1.93 -11.68 14.51
CA TRP A 226 -1.35 -12.55 13.49
C TRP A 226 0.16 -12.36 13.33
N PHE A 227 0.63 -11.13 13.46
CA PHE A 227 2.04 -10.75 13.32
C PHE A 227 2.69 -10.44 14.65
N ARG A 228 2.18 -11.02 15.74
CA ARG A 228 2.60 -10.77 17.12
C ARG A 228 4.12 -10.79 17.33
N ALA A 229 4.84 -11.68 16.62
CA ALA A 229 6.29 -11.76 16.73
C ALA A 229 7.00 -10.49 16.23
N ASP A 230 6.48 -9.86 15.18
CA ASP A 230 7.07 -8.66 14.57
C ASP A 230 6.92 -7.44 15.50
N PHE A 231 5.85 -7.40 16.29
CA PHE A 231 5.62 -6.39 17.32
C PHE A 231 6.43 -6.64 18.60
N GLY A 232 7.08 -7.80 18.76
CA GLY A 232 7.74 -8.16 20.02
C GLY A 232 6.76 -8.66 21.09
N GLY A 233 5.67 -9.31 20.70
CA GLY A 233 4.67 -9.83 21.62
C GLY A 233 3.57 -8.83 21.98
N LYS A 234 2.78 -9.16 23.01
CA LYS A 234 1.78 -8.23 23.57
C LYS A 234 2.47 -7.02 24.21
N ASP A 235 3.59 -7.22 24.89
CA ASP A 235 4.34 -6.15 25.55
C ASP A 235 4.86 -5.13 24.54
N GLY A 236 5.39 -5.59 23.40
CA GLY A 236 5.81 -4.69 22.33
C GLY A 236 4.63 -4.03 21.61
N SER A 237 3.46 -4.68 21.57
CA SER A 237 2.21 -4.03 21.13
C SER A 237 1.83 -2.88 22.06
N VAL A 238 1.83 -3.10 23.38
CA VAL A 238 1.59 -2.07 24.40
C VAL A 238 2.62 -0.95 24.30
N LYS A 239 3.90 -1.28 24.10
CA LYS A 239 4.97 -0.30 23.90
C LYS A 239 4.69 0.59 22.70
N MET A 240 4.29 0.02 21.57
CA MET A 240 3.95 0.77 20.37
C MET A 240 2.75 1.70 20.60
N LEU A 241 1.70 1.21 21.27
CA LEU A 241 0.55 2.06 21.63
C LEU A 241 0.95 3.27 22.48
N LYS A 242 1.90 3.09 23.42
CA LYS A 242 2.47 4.20 24.19
C LYS A 242 3.29 5.14 23.32
N GLU A 243 4.16 4.62 22.47
CA GLU A 243 5.01 5.42 21.57
C GLU A 243 4.18 6.35 20.68
N TYR A 244 3.03 5.87 20.18
CA TYR A 244 2.11 6.67 19.36
C TYR A 244 1.09 7.50 20.16
N GLY A 245 1.11 7.42 21.50
CA GLY A 245 0.22 8.18 22.37
C GLY A 245 -1.24 7.69 22.36
N ILE A 246 -1.47 6.43 21.99
CA ILE A 246 -2.80 5.80 21.98
C ILE A 246 -3.27 5.47 23.40
N ILE A 247 -2.32 5.14 24.28
CA ILE A 247 -2.57 4.88 25.71
C ILE A 247 -1.56 5.67 26.57
N PRO A 248 -1.86 5.92 27.87
CA PRO A 248 -0.93 6.58 28.78
C PRO A 248 0.40 5.83 28.93
N GLN A 249 1.49 6.58 29.16
CA GLN A 249 2.85 6.01 29.26
C GLN A 249 3.01 5.02 30.42
N ASP A 250 2.26 5.24 31.50
CA ASP A 250 2.23 4.43 32.72
C ASP A 250 1.22 3.27 32.67
N ALA A 251 0.37 3.18 31.64
CA ALA A 251 -0.61 2.09 31.50
C ALA A 251 0.07 0.74 31.25
N ASP A 252 -0.46 -0.34 31.82
CA ASP A 252 0.01 -1.72 31.53
C ASP A 252 -1.19 -2.65 31.34
N PRO A 253 -1.98 -2.46 30.26
CA PRO A 253 -3.24 -3.16 30.08
C PRO A 253 -3.06 -4.58 29.54
N SER A 254 -4.00 -5.43 29.91
CA SER A 254 -4.22 -6.68 29.18
C SER A 254 -4.63 -6.41 27.72
N VAL A 255 -4.10 -7.20 26.79
CA VAL A 255 -4.34 -7.02 25.34
C VAL A 255 -5.30 -8.09 24.81
N ASP A 256 -6.42 -7.63 24.28
CA ASP A 256 -7.39 -8.38 23.48
C ASP A 256 -7.37 -7.94 22.01
N PHE A 257 -8.00 -8.73 21.14
CA PHE A 257 -7.98 -8.50 19.69
C PHE A 257 -9.39 -8.42 19.11
N LYS A 258 -9.65 -7.42 18.27
CA LYS A 258 -10.88 -7.30 17.47
C LYS A 258 -10.97 -8.44 16.46
N GLU A 259 -12.17 -8.68 15.94
CA GLU A 259 -12.33 -9.50 14.73
C GLU A 259 -11.86 -8.76 13.49
N TYR A 260 -11.56 -9.51 12.43
CA TYR A 260 -11.09 -8.97 11.16
C TYR A 260 -12.18 -9.12 10.10
N ASP A 261 -12.62 -7.99 9.56
CA ASP A 261 -13.60 -7.97 8.49
C ASP A 261 -12.92 -8.25 7.14
N TRP A 262 -13.21 -9.43 6.60
CA TRP A 262 -12.72 -9.91 5.31
C TRP A 262 -13.64 -9.56 4.14
N THR A 263 -14.56 -8.60 4.29
CA THR A 263 -15.32 -8.07 3.16
C THR A 263 -14.35 -7.37 2.20
N LEU A 264 -14.47 -7.63 0.90
CA LEU A 264 -13.66 -6.96 -0.12
C LEU A 264 -13.99 -5.46 -0.11
N GLU A 265 -12.99 -4.61 0.09
CA GLU A 265 -13.07 -3.16 0.03
C GLU A 265 -11.83 -2.61 -0.69
N LEU A 266 -12.06 -1.97 -1.84
CA LEU A 266 -11.02 -1.44 -2.72
C LEU A 266 -11.08 0.09 -2.76
N GLY A 267 -9.97 0.72 -3.11
CA GLY A 267 -9.90 2.16 -3.35
C GLY A 267 -9.96 3.06 -2.11
N ASN A 268 -9.67 2.53 -0.92
CA ASN A 268 -9.59 3.30 0.32
C ASN A 268 -8.27 4.10 0.40
N TYR A 269 -8.07 5.01 -0.56
CA TYR A 269 -6.87 5.85 -0.69
C TYR A 269 -6.84 7.00 0.33
N LYS A 270 -5.63 7.38 0.74
CA LYS A 270 -5.39 8.50 1.66
C LYS A 270 -4.04 9.16 1.41
N GLU A 271 -4.03 10.48 1.44
CA GLU A 271 -2.80 11.28 1.43
C GLU A 271 -2.16 11.34 2.83
N ILE A 272 -0.86 11.08 2.90
CA ILE A 272 -0.05 11.04 4.14
C ILE A 272 1.36 11.63 3.92
#